data_AF-A0A538H9A8-F1
#
_entry.id   AF-A0A538H9A8-F1
#
_cell.length_a   1.000
_cell.length_b   1.000
_cell.length_c   1.000
_cell.angle_alpha   90.00
_cell.angle_beta   90.00
_cell.angle_gamma   90.00
#
_symmetry.space_group_name_H-M   'P 1'
#
loop_
_entity.id
_entity.type
_entity.pdbx_description
1 polymer ?
#
loop_
_entity_poly.entity_id
_entity_poly.type
_entity_poly.pdbx_seq_one_letter_code
_entity_poly.pdbx_strand_id
1 'polypeptide(L)' 'GVTITEPARRMPWGLVELWIEDPDGVPIAVIEVPDDHPLRRRG' A
#
# COMPACT_ATOMS: atom_id res chain seq x y z
N GLY A 1 -8.81 -6.49 15.74
CA GLY A 1 -9.39 -6.18 14.41
C GLY A 1 -8.40 -5.38 13.63
N VAL A 2 -8.58 -5.23 12.32
CA VAL A 2 -7.76 -4.35 11.49
C VAL A 2 -8.66 -3.22 10.99
N THR A 3 -8.19 -1.98 11.11
CA THR A 3 -8.94 -0.78 10.66
C THR A 3 -8.34 -0.30 9.35
N ILE A 4 -9.19 -0.03 8.35
CA ILE A 4 -8.76 0.65 7.13
C ILE A 4 -8.75 2.15 7.42
N THR A 5 -7.57 2.76 7.42
CA THR A 5 -7.39 4.21 7.66
C THR A 5 -7.44 5.00 6.36
N GLU A 6 -6.94 4.42 5.26
CA GLU A 6 -7.17 4.93 3.90
C GLU A 6 -7.45 3.77 2.94
N PRO A 7 -8.52 3.82 2.12
CA PRO A 7 -8.84 2.75 1.18
C PRO A 7 -7.78 2.64 0.07
N ALA A 8 -7.71 1.47 -0.58
CA ALA A 8 -6.77 1.23 -1.67
C ALA A 8 -6.97 2.25 -2.82
N ARG A 9 -5.91 2.98 -3.17
CA ARG A 9 -5.92 3.94 -4.30
C ARG A 9 -4.57 4.04 -4.99
N ARG A 10 -4.61 4.35 -6.30
CA ARG A 10 -3.39 4.58 -7.08
C ARG A 10 -2.81 5.96 -6.75
N MET A 11 -1.54 5.98 -6.40
CA MET A 11 -0.79 7.16 -6.05
C MET A 11 -0.14 7.83 -7.27
N PRO A 12 0.25 9.12 -7.17
CA PRO A 12 0.94 9.83 -8.25
C PRO A 12 2.27 9.18 -8.70
N TRP A 13 2.93 8.43 -7.82
CA TRP A 13 4.14 7.68 -8.13
C TRP A 13 3.87 6.31 -8.78
N GLY A 14 2.60 5.95 -9.00
CA GLY A 14 2.21 4.78 -9.80
C GLY A 14 1.93 3.50 -9.00
N LEU A 15 2.20 3.47 -7.70
CA LEU A 15 1.84 2.37 -6.78
C LEU A 15 0.37 2.41 -6.37
N VAL A 16 -0.19 1.26 -5.98
CA VAL A 16 -1.50 1.21 -5.32
C VAL A 16 -1.26 0.95 -3.84
N GLU A 17 -1.77 1.85 -3.00
CA GLU A 17 -1.53 1.81 -1.56
C GLU A 17 -2.84 1.69 -0.80
N LEU A 18 -2.85 0.79 0.18
CA LEU A 18 -3.88 0.62 1.19
C LEU A 18 -3.23 0.86 2.55
N TRP A 19 -3.82 1.74 3.37
CA TRP A 19 -3.35 2.01 4.72
C TRP A 19 -4.29 1.35 5.73
N ILE A 20 -3.69 0.59 6.64
CA ILE A 20 -4.38 -0.07 7.74
C ILE A 20 -3.69 0.23 9.06
N GLU A 21 -4.43 0.04 10.14
CA GLU A 21 -3.92 0.05 11.51
C GLU A 21 -4.23 -1.32 12.14
N ASP A 22 -3.22 -1.92 12.77
CA ASP A 22 -3.39 -3.16 13.53
C ASP A 22 -4.02 -2.89 14.92
N PRO A 23 -4.37 -3.93 15.70
CA PRO A 23 -5.01 -3.73 17.01
C PRO A 23 -4.18 -2.92 18.02
N ASP A 24 -2.87 -2.84 17.83
CA ASP A 24 -1.93 -2.17 18.73
C ASP A 24 -1.63 -0.73 18.27
N GLY A 25 -2.28 -0.27 17.19
CA GLY A 25 -2.12 1.09 16.66
C GLY A 25 -0.95 1.24 15.68
N VAL A 26 -0.36 0.13 15.20
CA VAL A 26 0.77 0.20 14.26
C VAL A 26 0.23 0.48 12.85
N PRO A 27 0.69 1.55 12.18
CA PRO A 27 0.32 1.82 10.80
C PRO A 27 1.07 0.86 9.86
N ILE A 28 0.34 0.21 8.96
CA ILE A 28 0.87 -0.71 7.95
C ILE A 28 0.38 -0.26 6.58
N ALA A 29 1.31 -0.16 5.61
CA ALA A 29 0.99 0.10 4.22
C ALA A 29 1.08 -1.21 3.41
N VAL A 30 -0.03 -1.61 2.78
CA VAL A 30 -0.06 -2.70 1.80
C VAL A 30 0.11 -2.10 0.42
N ILE A 31 1.19 -2.48 -0.26
CA ILE A 31 1.59 -1.91 -1.55
C ILE A 31 1.45 -2.98 -2.62
N GLU A 32 0.55 -2.74 -3.59
CA GLU A 32 0.62 -3.42 -4.87
C GLU A 32 1.55 -2.62 -5.79
N VAL A 33 2.57 -3.30 -6.33
CA VAL A 33 3.47 -2.75 -7.34
C VAL A 33 2.93 -3.18 -8.71
N PRO A 34 2.37 -2.31 -9.55
CA PRO A 34 1.83 -2.72 -10.85
C PRO A 34 2.90 -3.32 -11.78
N ASP A 35 2.49 -4.14 -12.74
CA ASP A 35 3.40 -4.89 -13.62
C ASP A 35 4.34 -3.99 -14.45
N ASP A 36 3.86 -2.82 -14.87
CA ASP A 36 4.60 -1.82 -15.62
C ASP A 36 5.52 -0.95 -14.75
N HIS A 37 5.40 -1.05 -13.43
CA HIS A 37 6.07 -0.17 -12.48
C HIS A 37 7.59 -0.42 -12.44
N PRO A 38 8.43 0.64 -12.47
CA PRO A 38 9.89 0.51 -12.52
C PRO A 38 10.50 -0.27 -11.34
N LEU A 39 9.84 -0.30 -10.17
CA LEU A 39 10.31 -1.06 -9.00
C LEU A 39 10.40 -2.57 -9.22
N ARG A 40 9.59 -3.16 -10.11
CA ARG A 40 9.64 -4.60 -10.38
C ARG A 40 10.95 -5.08 -11.01
N ARG A 41 11.70 -4.16 -11.63
CA ARG A 41 12.94 -4.48 -12.37
C ARG A 41 14.19 -4.51 -11.50
N ARG A 42 14.08 -4.23 -10.19
CA ARG A 42 15.23 -4.19 -9.25
C ARG A 42 15.23 -5.35 -8.24
N GLY A 43 14.49 -6.42 -8.51
CA GLY A 43 14.50 -7.66 -7.73
C GLY A 43 15.59 -8.62 -8.17
#